data_AF-A0A6G1RPQ0-F1
#
_entry.id   AF-A0A6G1RPQ0-F1
#
_cell.length_a   1.000
_cell.length_b   1.000
_cell.length_c   1.000
_cell.angle_alpha   90.00
_cell.angle_beta   90.00
_cell.angle_gamma   90.00
#
_symmetry.space_group_name_H-M   'P 1'
#
loop_
_entity.id
_entity.type
_entity.pdbx_description
1 polymer ?
#
loop_
_entity_poly.entity_id
_entity_poly.type
_entity_poly.pdbx_seq_one_letter_code
_entity_poly.pdbx_strand_id
1 'polypeptide(L)'
;MVQNDREDTVMDTGIGLFEEMQQRDLTEKLLDEVVKEYKQKYREHMVREFLQYKDLSSCLGENLSISSRYTDLTIARRPRSERLGEHEAVGSSCGRASVGNGPATITVQSLFEPQEGEQALQVVVLVGAPGMGKTMTVRKVMVEWVEGTLYAQFDYVFCMDCKDLAFTKEASVADLISKCCPHRRAPLGKVLGDQKKI
;
A
#
# COMPACT_ATOMS: atom_id res chain seq x y z
N MET A 1 24.79 9.38 -0.92
CA MET A 1 23.60 9.89 -1.63
C MET A 1 23.90 10.32 -3.08
N VAL A 2 25.15 10.63 -3.46
CA VAL A 2 25.53 11.14 -4.80
C VAL A 2 25.60 10.08 -5.92
N GLN A 3 25.67 8.79 -5.58
CA GLN A 3 25.95 7.73 -6.57
C GLN A 3 24.74 7.39 -7.46
N ASN A 4 23.52 7.46 -6.92
CA ASN A 4 22.31 7.01 -7.63
C ASN A 4 21.80 8.02 -8.68
N ASP A 5 21.95 9.32 -8.42
CA ASP A 5 21.48 10.37 -9.36
C ASP A 5 22.20 10.31 -10.71
N ARG A 6 23.45 9.83 -10.73
CA ARG A 6 24.26 9.73 -11.94
C ARG A 6 23.81 8.59 -12.85
N GLU A 7 23.38 7.48 -12.27
CA GLU A 7 22.94 6.29 -13.01
C GLU A 7 21.56 6.51 -13.63
N ASP A 8 20.63 7.12 -12.88
CA ASP A 8 19.30 7.51 -13.37
C ASP A 8 19.41 8.47 -14.57
N THR A 9 20.38 9.40 -14.56
CA THR A 9 20.62 10.34 -15.66
C THR A 9 21.18 9.67 -16.92
N VAL A 10 22.01 8.63 -16.76
CA VAL A 10 22.58 7.87 -17.88
C VAL A 10 21.49 7.05 -18.58
N MET A 11 20.59 6.42 -17.82
CA MET A 11 19.50 5.64 -18.39
C MET A 11 18.47 6.51 -19.14
N ASP A 12 18.08 7.67 -18.59
CA ASP A 12 17.21 8.63 -19.28
C ASP A 12 17.81 9.12 -20.61
N THR A 13 19.12 9.39 -20.62
CA THR A 13 19.84 9.79 -21.84
C THR A 13 19.82 8.67 -22.88
N GLY A 14 20.00 7.42 -22.45
CA GLY A 14 19.92 6.25 -23.33
C GLY A 14 18.55 6.06 -23.96
N ILE A 15 17.48 6.22 -23.17
CA ILE A 15 16.08 6.14 -23.65
C ILE A 15 15.84 7.20 -24.73
N GLY A 16 16.19 8.46 -24.45
CA GLY A 16 15.99 9.56 -25.40
C GLY A 16 16.75 9.37 -26.72
N LEU A 17 17.98 8.84 -26.66
CA LEU A 17 18.78 8.53 -27.85
C LEU A 17 18.13 7.42 -28.70
N PHE A 18 17.63 6.35 -28.07
CA PHE A 18 16.97 5.26 -28.81
C PHE A 18 15.63 5.66 -29.40
N GLU A 19 14.88 6.55 -28.74
CA GLU A 19 13.67 7.16 -29.30
C GLU A 19 13.98 7.99 -30.55
N GLU A 20 15.03 8.82 -30.49
CA GLU A 20 15.49 9.62 -31.64
C GLU A 20 15.94 8.73 -32.81
N MET A 21 16.57 7.60 -32.50
CA MET A 21 16.99 6.59 -33.48
C MET A 21 15.84 5.68 -33.96
N GLN A 22 14.60 5.91 -33.52
CA GLN A 22 13.41 5.09 -33.80
C GLN A 22 13.56 3.60 -33.45
N GLN A 23 14.46 3.27 -32.52
CA GLN A 23 14.73 1.89 -32.09
C GLN A 23 13.76 1.45 -30.99
N ARG A 24 12.48 1.32 -31.34
CA ARG A 24 11.40 1.00 -30.39
C ARG A 24 11.67 -0.24 -29.54
N ASP A 25 12.20 -1.30 -30.13
CA ASP A 25 12.52 -2.55 -29.40
C ASP A 25 13.61 -2.36 -28.33
N LEU A 26 14.57 -1.46 -28.56
CA LEU A 26 15.64 -1.16 -27.60
C LEU A 26 15.16 -0.20 -26.52
N THR A 27 14.35 0.79 -26.89
CA THR A 27 13.66 1.68 -25.95
C THR A 27 12.80 0.88 -24.97
N GLU A 28 12.01 -0.07 -25.47
CA GLU A 28 11.14 -0.91 -24.63
C GLU A 28 11.94 -1.80 -23.68
N LYS A 29 12.99 -2.47 -24.17
CA LYS A 29 13.88 -3.29 -23.33
C LYS A 29 14.56 -2.48 -22.23
N LEU A 30 15.04 -1.28 -22.56
CA LEU A 30 15.70 -0.42 -21.59
C LEU A 30 14.71 0.10 -20.54
N LEU A 31 13.49 0.47 -20.94
CA LEU A 31 12.42 0.85 -20.03
C LEU A 31 12.03 -0.29 -19.07
N ASP A 32 11.92 -1.51 -19.57
CA ASP A 32 11.57 -2.66 -18.73
C ASP A 32 12.68 -2.99 -17.72
N GLU A 33 13.95 -2.84 -18.09
CA GLU A 33 15.08 -2.98 -17.15
C GLU A 33 15.07 -1.87 -16.09
N VAL A 34 14.81 -0.62 -16.48
CA VAL A 34 14.63 0.51 -15.55
C VAL A 34 13.50 0.24 -14.56
N VAL A 35 12.35 -0.24 -15.02
CA VAL A 35 11.20 -0.56 -14.16
C VAL A 35 11.54 -1.69 -13.18
N LYS A 36 12.25 -2.73 -13.64
CA LYS A 36 12.67 -3.86 -12.81
C LYS A 36 13.67 -3.43 -11.73
N GLU A 37 14.68 -2.65 -12.10
CA GLU A 37 15.65 -2.09 -11.15
C GLU A 37 14.96 -1.17 -10.14
N TYR A 38 14.05 -0.32 -10.61
CA TYR A 38 13.26 0.55 -9.74
C TYR A 38 12.39 -0.25 -8.75
N LYS A 39 11.71 -1.31 -9.20
CA LYS A 39 10.91 -2.19 -8.34
C LYS A 39 11.77 -2.82 -7.24
N GLN A 40 12.99 -3.25 -7.58
CA GLN A 40 13.94 -3.78 -6.61
C GLN A 40 14.39 -2.72 -5.60
N LYS A 41 14.85 -1.55 -6.07
CA LYS A 41 15.26 -0.41 -5.22
C LYS A 41 14.11 0.04 -4.30
N TYR A 42 12.88 0.03 -4.81
CA TYR A 42 11.68 0.35 -4.05
C TYR A 42 11.44 -0.66 -2.91
N ARG A 43 11.43 -1.97 -3.22
CA ARG A 43 11.28 -3.01 -2.17
C ARG A 43 12.37 -2.89 -1.10
N GLU A 44 13.63 -2.67 -1.49
CA GLU A 44 14.72 -2.47 -0.54
C GLU A 44 14.53 -1.22 0.34
N HIS A 45 14.01 -0.13 -0.21
CA HIS A 45 13.66 1.05 0.58
C HIS A 45 12.55 0.74 1.58
N MET A 46 11.51 0.02 1.16
CA MET A 46 10.39 -0.36 2.02
C MET A 46 10.83 -1.33 3.12
N VAL A 47 11.76 -2.27 2.83
CA VAL A 47 12.46 -3.06 3.86
C VAL A 47 13.07 -2.11 4.88
N ARG A 48 13.85 -1.11 4.45
CA ARG A 48 14.49 -0.19 5.38
C ARG A 48 13.47 0.60 6.19
N GLU A 49 12.48 1.20 5.56
CA GLU A 49 11.48 2.05 6.22
C GLU A 49 10.64 1.29 7.26
N PHE A 50 10.15 0.09 6.90
CA PHE A 50 9.19 -0.65 7.74
C PHE A 50 9.84 -1.71 8.63
N LEU A 51 10.98 -2.29 8.25
CA LEU A 51 11.71 -3.26 9.09
C LEU A 51 12.82 -2.62 9.93
N GLN A 52 13.40 -1.48 9.52
CA GLN A 52 14.38 -0.75 10.36
C GLN A 52 13.74 0.27 11.30
N TYR A 53 12.41 0.32 11.42
CA TYR A 53 11.73 0.90 12.60
C TYR A 53 11.93 0.01 13.85
N LYS A 54 13.17 -0.40 14.08
CA LYS A 54 13.73 -0.74 15.38
C LYS A 54 13.95 0.58 16.12
N ASP A 55 13.51 0.63 17.37
CA ASP A 55 13.80 1.67 18.37
C ASP A 55 13.24 3.08 18.20
N LEU A 56 11.92 3.21 18.37
CA LEU A 56 11.43 4.30 19.25
C LEU A 56 10.65 3.81 20.48
N SER A 57 10.52 2.49 20.67
CA SER A 57 9.83 1.92 21.84
C SER A 57 10.61 0.90 22.64
N SER A 58 11.88 0.58 22.29
CA SER A 58 12.69 -0.25 23.17
C SER A 58 13.50 0.63 24.13
N CYS A 59 13.09 0.62 25.39
CA CYS A 59 13.98 0.95 26.50
C CYS A 59 14.88 -0.25 26.87
N LEU A 60 15.04 -1.24 25.97
CA LEU A 60 15.38 -2.59 26.40
C LEU A 60 16.11 -3.46 25.37
N GLY A 61 16.93 -2.91 24.47
CA GLY A 61 17.97 -3.68 23.74
C GLY A 61 17.52 -4.88 22.89
N GLU A 62 16.22 -5.15 22.80
CA GLU A 62 15.64 -6.32 22.15
C GLU A 62 15.15 -5.94 20.75
N ASN A 63 15.82 -6.51 19.75
CA ASN A 63 15.54 -6.32 18.34
C ASN A 63 14.39 -7.22 17.86
N LEU A 64 13.17 -7.01 18.37
CA LEU A 64 12.00 -7.80 18.00
C LEU A 64 11.38 -7.31 16.67
N SER A 65 11.26 -8.22 15.69
CA SER A 65 10.59 -7.96 14.41
C SER A 65 9.12 -7.60 14.62
N ILE A 66 8.52 -6.82 13.72
CA ILE A 66 7.09 -6.50 13.79
C ILE A 66 6.21 -7.76 13.82
N SER A 67 6.63 -8.81 13.11
CA SER A 67 5.94 -10.09 13.06
C SER A 67 5.84 -10.75 14.44
N SER A 68 6.86 -10.61 15.28
CA SER A 68 6.85 -11.16 16.65
C SER A 68 5.97 -10.38 17.64
N ARG A 69 5.71 -9.09 17.38
CA ARG A 69 4.91 -8.22 18.26
C ARG A 69 3.47 -8.05 17.81
N TYR A 70 3.13 -8.48 16.59
CA TYR A 70 1.79 -8.37 16.08
C TYR A 70 0.89 -9.45 16.69
N THR A 71 -0.19 -9.01 17.33
CA THR A 71 -1.29 -9.91 17.73
C THR A 71 -2.32 -9.94 16.62
N ASP A 72 -2.69 -11.13 16.17
CA ASP A 72 -3.71 -11.27 15.13
C ASP A 72 -5.05 -10.68 15.59
N LEU A 73 -5.57 -9.77 14.77
CA LEU A 73 -6.82 -9.10 15.04
C LEU A 73 -7.99 -9.87 14.44
N THR A 74 -9.06 -9.98 15.23
CA THR A 74 -10.37 -10.42 14.72
C THR A 74 -11.03 -9.23 14.04
N ILE A 75 -11.16 -9.28 12.71
CA ILE A 75 -11.77 -8.20 11.93
C ILE A 75 -13.18 -8.64 11.54
N ALA A 76 -14.18 -7.82 11.89
CA ALA A 76 -15.56 -8.04 11.50
C ALA A 76 -15.88 -7.21 10.24
N ARG A 77 -16.33 -7.87 9.17
CA ARG A 77 -16.75 -7.20 7.92
C ARG A 77 -18.20 -6.72 8.09
N ARG A 78 -18.43 -5.42 7.84
CA ARG A 78 -19.80 -4.87 7.77
C ARG A 78 -20.42 -5.09 6.40
N PRO A 79 -21.68 -5.58 6.31
CA PRO A 79 -22.40 -5.70 5.05
C PRO A 79 -22.54 -4.35 4.34
N ARG A 80 -22.47 -4.34 3.01
CA ARG A 80 -22.60 -3.11 2.21
C ARG A 80 -23.98 -2.44 2.35
N SER A 81 -25.02 -3.20 2.73
CA SER A 81 -26.41 -2.72 2.88
C SER A 81 -26.62 -1.75 4.05
N GLU A 82 -25.70 -1.67 5.01
CA GLU A 82 -25.83 -0.78 6.18
C GLU A 82 -25.34 0.65 5.91
N ARG A 83 -24.76 0.92 4.73
CA ARG A 83 -24.16 2.23 4.38
C ARG A 83 -25.15 3.37 4.13
N LEU A 84 -26.46 3.09 4.06
CA LEU A 84 -27.47 4.10 3.72
C LEU A 84 -28.09 4.80 4.96
N GLY A 85 -27.64 4.47 6.18
CA GLY A 85 -28.31 4.89 7.42
C GLY A 85 -27.54 5.86 8.32
N GLU A 86 -26.38 6.38 7.93
CA GLU A 86 -25.58 7.24 8.82
C GLU A 86 -25.70 8.72 8.45
N HIS A 87 -26.92 9.23 8.53
CA HIS A 87 -27.19 10.58 9.00
C HIS A 87 -28.22 10.50 10.12
N GLU A 88 -27.88 11.14 11.23
CA GLU A 88 -28.71 11.49 12.39
C GLU A 88 -28.77 10.51 13.57
N ALA A 89 -28.24 11.00 14.68
CA ALA A 89 -28.57 10.56 16.02
C ALA A 89 -30.02 10.97 16.34
N VAL A 90 -30.97 10.05 16.27
CA VAL A 90 -32.21 10.07 17.08
C VAL A 90 -32.65 8.62 17.31
N GLY A 91 -32.92 8.29 18.57
CA GLY A 91 -33.32 6.95 18.97
C GLY A 91 -34.61 6.47 18.29
N SER A 92 -34.64 5.20 17.92
CA SER A 92 -35.89 4.49 17.65
C SER A 92 -35.75 3.01 17.99
N SER A 93 -36.68 2.57 18.83
CA SER A 93 -36.84 1.24 19.38
C SER A 93 -37.48 0.26 18.39
N CYS A 94 -37.12 -1.02 18.58
CA CYS A 94 -37.87 -2.25 18.26
C CYS A 94 -37.98 -2.73 16.79
N GLY A 95 -37.49 -3.96 16.59
CA GLY A 95 -37.91 -4.87 15.51
C GLY A 95 -36.99 -6.09 15.40
N ARG A 96 -37.39 -7.23 15.99
CA ARG A 96 -36.63 -8.51 16.01
C ARG A 96 -36.61 -9.21 14.65
N ALA A 97 -35.52 -9.95 14.46
CA ALA A 97 -35.30 -11.17 13.66
C ALA A 97 -34.97 -10.99 12.16
N SER A 98 -33.66 -11.02 11.86
CA SER A 98 -33.16 -11.80 10.73
C SER A 98 -32.41 -13.01 11.27
N VAL A 99 -32.74 -14.18 10.71
CA VAL A 99 -32.12 -15.47 10.97
C VAL A 99 -30.75 -15.49 10.30
N GLY A 100 -29.70 -15.73 11.09
CA GLY A 100 -28.47 -16.38 10.63
C GLY A 100 -27.55 -15.61 9.68
N ASN A 101 -26.88 -14.57 10.19
CA ASN A 101 -25.41 -14.52 10.08
C ASN A 101 -24.90 -13.39 10.97
N GLY A 102 -24.02 -13.71 11.93
CA GLY A 102 -23.23 -12.68 12.61
C GLY A 102 -22.35 -11.95 11.58
N PRO A 103 -21.75 -10.81 11.96
CA PRO A 103 -20.82 -10.12 11.06
C PRO A 103 -19.71 -11.11 10.66
N ALA A 104 -19.52 -11.29 9.35
CA ALA A 104 -18.53 -12.22 8.84
C ALA A 104 -17.15 -11.83 9.37
N THR A 105 -16.51 -12.75 10.08
CA THR A 105 -15.14 -12.54 10.56
C THR A 105 -14.19 -12.79 9.39
N ILE A 106 -13.28 -11.84 9.17
CA ILE A 106 -12.26 -11.89 8.13
C ILE A 106 -10.87 -11.71 8.76
N THR A 107 -9.83 -12.09 8.04
CA THR A 107 -8.44 -11.90 8.46
C THR A 107 -7.77 -10.80 7.63
N VAL A 108 -6.56 -10.44 8.03
CA VAL A 108 -5.72 -9.50 7.27
C VAL A 108 -5.37 -10.04 5.88
N GLN A 109 -5.38 -11.36 5.65
CA GLN A 109 -5.09 -11.98 4.35
C GLN A 109 -6.26 -11.83 3.37
N SER A 110 -7.49 -11.85 3.87
CA SER A 110 -8.71 -11.85 3.06
C SER A 110 -9.37 -10.47 2.92
N LEU A 111 -8.65 -9.36 3.18
CA LEU A 111 -9.28 -8.02 3.19
C LEU A 111 -9.81 -7.60 1.82
N PHE A 112 -9.11 -7.96 0.75
CA PHE A 112 -9.47 -7.63 -0.63
C PHE A 112 -10.26 -8.73 -1.34
N GLU A 113 -10.45 -9.87 -0.67
CA GLU A 113 -11.18 -10.99 -1.26
C GLU A 113 -12.70 -10.67 -1.30
N PRO A 114 -13.35 -10.86 -2.46
CA PRO A 114 -14.80 -10.74 -2.55
C PRO A 114 -15.48 -11.86 -1.75
N GLN A 115 -16.64 -11.57 -1.15
CA GLN A 115 -17.50 -12.65 -0.66
C GLN A 115 -18.30 -13.27 -1.81
N GLU A 116 -18.90 -14.44 -1.57
CA GLU A 116 -19.73 -15.11 -2.58
C GLU A 116 -20.79 -14.16 -3.14
N GLY A 117 -20.75 -13.94 -4.46
CA GLY A 117 -21.67 -13.03 -5.15
C GLY A 117 -21.31 -11.54 -5.11
N GLU A 118 -20.20 -11.14 -4.47
CA GLU A 118 -19.72 -9.76 -4.46
C GLU A 118 -18.62 -9.51 -5.51
N GLN A 119 -18.52 -8.26 -5.99
CA GLN A 119 -17.39 -7.83 -6.82
C GLN A 119 -16.14 -7.63 -5.96
N ALA A 120 -14.95 -7.71 -6.60
CA ALA A 120 -13.67 -7.46 -5.95
C ALA A 120 -13.66 -6.10 -5.24
N LEU A 121 -13.18 -6.10 -3.99
CA LEU A 121 -13.10 -4.89 -3.20
C LEU A 121 -11.94 -4.02 -3.70
N GLN A 122 -12.26 -2.79 -4.08
CA GLN A 122 -11.25 -1.78 -4.42
C GLN A 122 -10.83 -0.94 -3.20
N VAL A 123 -11.68 -0.84 -2.17
CA VAL A 123 -11.45 0.01 -0.99
C VAL A 123 -11.83 -0.73 0.28
N VAL A 124 -10.90 -0.81 1.22
CA VAL A 124 -11.08 -1.35 2.57
C VAL A 124 -10.85 -0.24 3.59
N VAL A 125 -11.76 -0.09 4.55
CA VAL A 125 -11.64 0.87 5.65
C VAL A 125 -11.65 0.12 6.98
N LEU A 126 -10.55 0.22 7.74
CA LEU A 126 -10.47 -0.34 9.08
C LEU A 126 -11.03 0.66 10.10
N VAL A 127 -12.12 0.29 10.78
CA VAL A 127 -12.80 1.12 11.78
C VAL A 127 -12.65 0.51 13.17
N GLY A 128 -12.35 1.33 14.17
CA GLY A 128 -12.23 0.89 15.56
C GLY A 128 -11.71 1.99 16.48
N ALA A 129 -11.79 1.79 17.79
CA ALA A 129 -11.30 2.75 18.79
C ALA A 129 -9.79 3.06 18.64
N PRO A 130 -9.31 4.21 19.14
CA PRO A 130 -7.87 4.47 19.27
C PRO A 130 -7.18 3.32 20.03
N GLY A 131 -5.96 2.97 19.63
CA GLY A 131 -5.21 1.86 20.27
C GLY A 131 -5.56 0.45 19.79
N MET A 132 -6.63 0.24 19.01
CA MET A 132 -7.04 -1.08 18.50
C MET A 132 -6.13 -1.68 17.40
N GLY A 133 -4.91 -1.15 17.21
CA GLY A 133 -3.95 -1.75 16.27
C GLY A 133 -4.19 -1.49 14.77
N LYS A 134 -5.02 -0.51 14.38
CA LYS A 134 -5.26 -0.17 12.95
C LYS A 134 -3.96 0.17 12.21
N THR A 135 -3.19 1.13 12.72
CA THR A 135 -1.88 1.51 12.13
C THR A 135 -0.88 0.35 12.19
N MET A 136 -0.93 -0.47 13.24
CA MET A 136 -0.05 -1.64 13.37
C MET A 136 -0.39 -2.70 12.32
N THR A 137 -1.66 -2.85 11.97
CA THR A 137 -2.11 -3.76 10.89
C THR A 137 -1.62 -3.30 9.54
N VAL A 138 -1.71 -2.00 9.22
CA VAL A 138 -1.11 -1.45 7.99
C VAL A 138 0.38 -1.75 7.93
N ARG A 139 1.12 -1.53 9.04
CA ARG A 139 2.55 -1.84 9.09
C ARG A 139 2.86 -3.33 8.89
N LYS A 140 2.07 -4.24 9.48
CA LYS A 140 2.20 -5.69 9.23
C LYS A 140 2.01 -6.01 7.75
N VAL A 141 0.96 -5.48 7.14
CA VAL A 141 0.68 -5.63 5.71
C VAL A 141 1.88 -5.18 4.87
N MET A 142 2.46 -4.02 5.16
CA MET A 142 3.64 -3.52 4.46
C MET A 142 4.84 -4.46 4.56
N VAL A 143 5.12 -4.98 5.76
CA VAL A 143 6.23 -5.90 5.97
C VAL A 143 6.02 -7.23 5.24
N GLU A 144 4.84 -7.84 5.39
CA GLU A 144 4.53 -9.10 4.73
C GLU A 144 4.46 -8.97 3.20
N TRP A 145 4.03 -7.80 2.68
CA TRP A 145 4.08 -7.51 1.25
C TRP A 145 5.51 -7.42 0.71
N VAL A 146 6.41 -6.74 1.44
CA VAL A 146 7.83 -6.65 1.07
C VAL A 146 8.49 -8.03 1.08
N GLU A 147 8.19 -8.86 2.08
CA GLU A 147 8.64 -10.26 2.18
C GLU A 147 8.00 -11.17 1.11
N GLY A 148 6.91 -10.72 0.47
CA GLY A 148 6.18 -11.46 -0.55
C GLY A 148 5.22 -12.53 0.00
N THR A 149 4.93 -12.49 1.29
CA THR A 149 4.03 -13.45 1.97
C THR A 149 2.58 -13.00 1.95
N LEU A 150 2.33 -11.70 1.72
CA LEU A 150 0.99 -11.13 1.65
C LEU A 150 0.86 -10.25 0.41
N TYR A 151 -0.29 -10.34 -0.26
CA TYR A 151 -0.66 -9.50 -1.40
C TYR A 151 0.38 -9.40 -2.54
N ALA A 152 1.03 -10.53 -2.87
CA ALA A 152 2.02 -10.61 -3.94
C ALA A 152 1.48 -10.25 -5.34
N GLN A 153 0.15 -10.13 -5.50
CA GLN A 153 -0.47 -9.63 -6.73
C GLN A 153 -0.18 -8.15 -7.01
N PHE A 154 0.22 -7.36 -6.00
CA PHE A 154 0.59 -5.95 -6.18
C PHE A 154 2.09 -5.80 -6.40
N ASP A 155 2.44 -5.11 -7.49
CA ASP A 155 3.82 -4.78 -7.82
C ASP A 155 4.37 -3.67 -6.92
N TYR A 156 3.50 -2.77 -6.47
CA TYR A 156 3.79 -1.62 -5.60
C TYR A 156 2.71 -1.49 -4.53
N VAL A 157 3.08 -1.04 -3.33
CA VAL A 157 2.12 -0.68 -2.28
C VAL A 157 2.62 0.61 -1.62
N PHE A 158 1.84 1.68 -1.74
CA PHE A 158 2.21 3.00 -1.21
C PHE A 158 1.51 3.26 0.13
N CYS A 159 2.29 3.56 1.17
CA CYS A 159 1.77 3.93 2.49
C CYS A 159 1.96 5.44 2.70
N MET A 160 0.89 6.14 3.08
CA MET A 160 0.91 7.59 3.34
C MET A 160 0.27 7.89 4.69
N ASP A 161 0.88 8.77 5.48
CA ASP A 161 0.26 9.28 6.71
C ASP A 161 -0.75 10.37 6.34
N CYS A 162 -2.01 10.22 6.79
CA CYS A 162 -3.04 11.24 6.60
C CYS A 162 -2.65 12.60 7.16
N LYS A 163 -1.79 12.66 8.19
CA LYS A 163 -1.26 13.90 8.75
C LYS A 163 -0.40 14.66 7.74
N ASP A 164 0.41 13.95 6.96
CA ASP A 164 1.26 14.56 5.92
C ASP A 164 0.42 15.04 4.72
N LEU A 165 -0.72 14.40 4.50
CA LEU A 165 -1.67 14.78 3.46
C LEU A 165 -2.50 16.01 3.85
N ALA A 166 -2.84 16.16 5.14
CA ALA A 166 -3.73 17.22 5.62
C ALA A 166 -3.24 18.66 5.33
N PHE A 167 -1.93 18.85 5.14
CA PHE A 167 -1.34 20.17 4.85
C PHE A 167 -1.21 20.50 3.37
N THR A 168 -1.58 19.57 2.47
CA THR A 168 -1.42 19.75 1.03
C THR A 168 -2.75 20.19 0.40
N LYS A 169 -2.80 21.39 -0.20
CA LYS A 169 -4.04 21.92 -0.81
C LYS A 169 -4.46 21.15 -2.06
N GLU A 170 -3.51 20.87 -2.94
CA GLU A 170 -3.68 20.07 -4.15
C GLU A 170 -2.40 19.27 -4.37
N ALA A 171 -2.55 17.99 -4.73
CA ALA A 171 -1.45 17.10 -5.10
C ALA A 171 -1.92 16.16 -6.20
N SER A 172 -1.10 15.97 -7.22
CA SER A 172 -1.33 14.93 -8.21
C SER A 172 -0.98 13.55 -7.65
N VAL A 173 -1.47 12.47 -8.27
CA VAL A 173 -1.07 11.09 -7.93
C VAL A 173 0.44 10.93 -8.05
N ALA A 174 1.06 11.58 -9.04
CA ALA A 174 2.51 11.60 -9.20
C ALA A 174 3.22 12.22 -7.98
N ASP A 175 2.70 13.33 -7.45
CA ASP A 175 3.25 13.99 -6.25
C ASP A 175 3.10 13.12 -5.00
N LEU A 176 1.98 12.39 -4.89
CA LEU A 176 1.74 11.49 -3.77
C LEU A 176 2.65 10.26 -3.81
N ILE A 177 2.78 9.62 -4.98
CA ILE A 177 3.66 8.46 -5.15
C ILE A 177 5.11 8.84 -4.88
N SER A 178 5.57 9.98 -5.43
CA SER A 178 6.96 10.41 -5.28
C SER A 178 7.36 10.70 -3.82
N LYS A 179 6.42 11.02 -2.93
CA LYS A 179 6.67 11.10 -1.47
C LYS A 179 7.02 9.75 -0.83
N CYS A 180 6.50 8.65 -1.36
CA CYS A 180 6.76 7.29 -0.86
C CYS A 180 8.03 6.66 -1.46
N CYS A 181 8.70 7.36 -2.38
CA CYS A 181 9.77 6.76 -3.19
C CYS A 181 11.16 7.19 -2.69
N PRO A 182 12.14 6.25 -2.66
CA PRO A 182 13.52 6.56 -2.29
C PRO A 182 14.23 7.48 -3.29
N HIS A 183 13.78 7.49 -4.54
CA HIS A 183 14.40 8.19 -5.66
C HIS A 183 13.44 9.20 -6.26
N ARG A 184 13.97 10.35 -6.69
CA ARG A 184 13.19 11.48 -7.22
C ARG A 184 12.50 11.18 -8.56
N ARG A 185 12.84 10.08 -9.24
CA ARG A 185 12.31 9.70 -10.57
C ARG A 185 11.77 8.27 -10.57
N ALA A 186 10.55 8.11 -10.08
CA ALA A 186 9.79 6.89 -10.35
C ALA A 186 9.44 6.85 -11.85
N PRO A 187 9.50 5.69 -12.55
CA PRO A 187 9.03 5.55 -13.93
C PRO A 187 7.49 5.56 -13.97
N LEU A 188 6.89 6.69 -13.59
CA LEU A 188 5.46 6.86 -13.32
C LEU A 188 4.57 6.42 -14.48
N GLY A 189 5.00 6.63 -15.72
CA GLY A 189 4.23 6.22 -16.91
C GLY A 189 4.00 4.70 -17.00
N LYS A 190 5.00 3.89 -16.62
CA LYS A 190 4.90 2.42 -16.60
C LYS A 190 4.28 1.92 -15.29
N VAL A 191 4.62 2.53 -14.15
CA VAL A 191 4.04 2.19 -12.84
C VAL A 191 2.51 2.40 -12.86
N LEU A 192 2.04 3.55 -13.34
CA LEU A 192 0.61 3.87 -13.45
C LEU A 192 -0.07 3.20 -14.65
N GLY A 193 0.68 2.56 -15.54
CA GLY A 193 0.18 1.89 -16.73
C GLY A 193 -0.68 0.66 -16.43
N ASP A 194 -0.49 0.02 -15.27
CA ASP A 194 -1.29 -1.10 -14.80
C ASP A 194 -1.85 -0.84 -13.39
N GLN A 195 -2.93 -0.06 -13.34
CA GLN A 195 -3.60 0.32 -12.08
C GLN A 195 -4.10 -0.86 -11.25
N LYS A 196 -4.23 -2.07 -11.82
CA LYS A 196 -4.66 -3.27 -11.07
C LYS A 196 -3.55 -3.85 -10.22
N LYS A 197 -2.29 -3.43 -10.44
CA LYS A 197 -1.10 -3.90 -9.74
C LYS A 197 -0.54 -2.89 -8.74
N ILE A 198 -1.24 -1.78 -8.53
CA ILE A 198 -0.96 -0.75 -7.51
C ILE A 198 -1.99 -0.88 -6.38
#